data_AF-A0A3D3R8A7-F1
#
_entry.id   AF-A0A3D3R8A7-F1
#
_cell.length_a   1.000
_cell.length_b   1.000
_cell.length_c   1.000
_cell.angle_alpha   90.00
_cell.angle_beta   90.00
_cell.angle_gamma   90.00
#
_symmetry.space_group_name_H-M   'P 1'
#
loop_
_entity.id
_entity.type
_entity.pdbx_description
1 polymer ?
#
loop_
_entity_poly.entity_id
_entity_poly.type
_entity_poly.pdbx_seq_one_letter_code
_entity_poly.pdbx_strand_id
1 'polypeptide(L)'
;MKRDMNLIRELLLFYESDCTLPYPDARSDVIDQHIIWLIEADLIAGRLADSSPIGSPRRFFPVDGREFENNGLSRLYFPLTWNGCEFIAAARDNTRWRNALSVVGGFTFEVIKTYLQDLIVESVPGLQS
;
A
#
# COMPACT_ATOMS: atom_id res chain seq x y z
N MET A 1 -10.52 -12.48 5.76
CA MET A 1 -9.65 -11.41 6.32
C MET A 1 -10.12 -10.06 5.83
N LYS A 2 -10.14 -9.04 6.70
CA LYS A 2 -10.42 -7.65 6.30
C LYS A 2 -9.12 -7.03 5.73
N ARG A 3 -9.23 -6.15 4.74
CA ARG A 3 -8.09 -5.34 4.28
C ARG A 3 -7.72 -4.39 5.42
N ASP A 4 -6.50 -4.50 5.95
CA ASP A 4 -6.01 -3.59 6.97
C ASP A 4 -5.42 -2.35 6.30
N MET A 5 -6.18 -1.27 6.34
CA MET A 5 -5.79 -0.01 5.70
C MET A 5 -4.57 0.63 6.38
N ASN A 6 -4.37 0.40 7.69
CA ASN A 6 -3.19 0.92 8.37
C ASN A 6 -1.96 0.17 7.89
N LEU A 7 -2.04 -1.16 7.75
CA LEU A 7 -0.93 -1.94 7.19
C LEU A 7 -0.59 -1.54 5.75
N ILE A 8 -1.59 -1.24 4.91
CA ILE A 8 -1.38 -0.66 3.56
C ILE A 8 -0.56 0.62 3.65
N ARG A 9 -0.99 1.55 4.52
CA ARG A 9 -0.31 2.84 4.69
C ARG A 9 1.11 2.67 5.22
N GLU A 10 1.32 1.80 6.19
CA GLU A 10 2.63 1.52 6.78
C GLU A 10 3.60 0.92 5.76
N LEU A 11 3.15 -0.05 4.95
CA LEU A 11 3.95 -0.63 3.86
C LEU A 11 4.33 0.42 2.81
N LEU A 12 3.39 1.27 2.41
CA LEU A 12 3.65 2.31 1.41
C LEU A 12 4.61 3.38 1.94
N LEU A 13 4.44 3.84 3.19
CA LEU A 13 5.41 4.75 3.83
C LEU A 13 6.79 4.10 3.95
N PHE A 14 6.84 2.81 4.29
CA PHE A 14 8.08 2.05 4.37
C PHE A 14 8.83 2.05 3.02
N TYR A 15 8.15 1.69 1.93
CA TYR A 15 8.77 1.69 0.60
C TYR A 15 9.13 3.09 0.11
N GLU A 16 8.28 4.09 0.32
CA GLU A 16 8.57 5.48 -0.03
C GLU A 16 9.81 6.03 0.70
N SER A 17 10.03 5.60 1.94
CA SER A 17 11.19 5.97 2.76
C SER A 17 12.49 5.27 2.34
N ASP A 18 12.48 4.56 1.21
CA ASP A 18 13.56 3.68 0.77
C ASP A 18 13.96 2.64 1.83
N CYS A 19 12.94 2.06 2.50
CA CYS A 19 13.06 1.06 3.55
C CYS A 19 13.78 1.54 4.84
N THR A 20 13.84 2.85 5.09
CA THR A 20 14.46 3.41 6.31
C THR A 20 13.53 3.40 7.53
N LEU A 21 12.21 3.44 7.32
CA LEU A 21 11.24 3.25 8.40
C LEU A 21 11.23 1.80 8.90
N PRO A 22 10.74 1.54 10.13
CA PRO A 22 10.52 0.18 10.59
C PRO A 22 9.54 -0.55 9.66
N TYR A 23 9.85 -1.81 9.37
CA TYR A 23 8.91 -2.66 8.65
C TYR A 23 7.71 -3.00 9.55
N PRO A 24 6.51 -3.14 8.97
CA PRO A 24 5.30 -3.37 9.76
C PRO A 24 5.39 -4.63 10.64
N ASP A 25 4.92 -4.50 11.88
CA ASP A 25 4.82 -5.60 12.83
C ASP A 25 3.52 -6.38 12.60
N ALA A 26 3.53 -7.22 11.57
CA ALA A 26 2.44 -8.11 11.24
C ALA A 26 2.97 -9.50 10.84
N ARG A 27 2.11 -10.52 10.94
CA ARG A 27 2.45 -11.87 10.49
C ARG A 27 2.80 -11.87 8.99
N SER A 28 3.77 -12.70 8.60
CA SER A 28 4.24 -12.77 7.22
C SER A 28 3.13 -13.06 6.21
N ASP A 29 2.22 -13.99 6.50
CA ASP A 29 1.10 -14.32 5.62
C ASP A 29 0.11 -13.16 5.44
N VAL A 30 -0.04 -12.32 6.47
CA VAL A 30 -0.84 -11.09 6.39
C VAL A 30 -0.13 -10.09 5.51
N ILE A 31 1.19 -9.89 5.68
CA ILE A 31 1.95 -8.95 4.85
C ILE A 31 1.97 -9.40 3.39
N ASP A 32 2.23 -10.67 3.11
CA ASP A 32 2.22 -11.25 1.77
C ASP A 32 0.88 -10.99 1.06
N GLN A 33 -0.24 -11.19 1.76
CA GLN A 33 -1.56 -10.92 1.23
C GLN A 33 -1.78 -9.42 0.91
N HIS A 34 -1.23 -8.51 1.73
CA HIS A 34 -1.32 -7.07 1.47
C HIS A 34 -0.40 -6.65 0.32
N ILE A 35 0.79 -7.23 0.17
CA ILE A 35 1.65 -7.01 -1.00
C ILE A 35 0.91 -7.40 -2.28
N ILE A 36 0.22 -8.55 -2.30
CA ILE A 36 -0.62 -8.96 -3.45
C ILE A 36 -1.66 -7.88 -3.77
N TRP A 37 -2.39 -7.38 -2.76
CA TRP A 37 -3.40 -6.34 -2.99
C TRP A 37 -2.81 -5.01 -3.44
N LEU A 38 -1.64 -4.62 -2.94
CA LEU A 38 -0.93 -3.43 -3.38
C LEU A 38 -0.52 -3.53 -4.85
N ILE A 39 -0.10 -4.71 -5.31
CA ILE A 39 0.21 -4.99 -6.72
C ILE A 39 -1.07 -4.96 -7.57
N GLU A 40 -2.13 -5.65 -7.15
CA GLU A 40 -3.42 -5.67 -7.87
C GLU A 40 -4.06 -4.28 -7.97
N ALA A 41 -3.85 -3.41 -6.97
CA ALA A 41 -4.32 -2.03 -6.94
C ALA A 41 -3.37 -1.05 -7.66
N ASP A 42 -2.30 -1.55 -8.29
CA ASP A 42 -1.27 -0.74 -8.95
C ASP A 42 -0.69 0.34 -8.03
N LEU A 43 -0.44 0.04 -6.74
CA LEU A 43 0.21 0.97 -5.81
C LEU A 43 1.72 0.72 -5.69
N ILE A 44 2.15 -0.51 -5.96
CA ILE A 44 3.56 -0.89 -5.98
C ILE A 44 3.88 -1.69 -7.24
N ALA A 45 5.09 -1.52 -7.76
CA ALA A 45 5.55 -2.17 -8.96
C ALA A 45 5.96 -3.62 -8.65
N GLY A 46 5.05 -4.55 -8.93
CA GLY A 46 5.29 -5.98 -8.78
C GLY A 46 4.52 -6.80 -9.80
N ARG A 47 4.90 -8.08 -9.90
CA ARG A 47 4.20 -9.07 -10.71
C ARG A 47 3.76 -10.22 -9.83
N LEU A 48 2.57 -10.71 -10.11
CA LEU A 48 2.06 -11.95 -9.52
C LEU A 48 2.44 -13.10 -10.45
N ALA A 49 3.02 -14.16 -9.89
CA ALA A 49 3.09 -15.45 -10.55
C ALA A 49 1.93 -16.30 -10.06
N ASP A 50 1.28 -16.99 -11.00
CA ASP A 50 0.24 -17.95 -10.66
C ASP A 50 0.79 -18.98 -9.69
N SER A 51 0.00 -19.28 -8.67
CA SER A 51 0.23 -20.41 -7.78
C SER A 51 0.36 -21.68 -8.62
N SER A 52 1.36 -22.51 -8.31
CA SER A 52 1.41 -23.88 -8.82
C SER A 52 0.06 -24.58 -8.57
N PRO A 53 -0.41 -25.46 -9.48
CA PRO A 53 -1.63 -26.26 -9.28
C PRO A 53 -1.69 -27.04 -7.96
N ILE A 54 -0.53 -27.19 -7.30
CA ILE A 54 -0.34 -27.91 -6.04
C ILE A 54 -0.64 -27.02 -4.80
N GLY A 55 -1.24 -25.84 -4.98
CA GLY A 55 -1.72 -25.01 -3.85
C GLY A 55 -0.59 -24.26 -3.12
N SER A 56 0.52 -23.98 -3.81
CA SER A 56 1.54 -23.07 -3.26
C SER A 56 0.97 -21.65 -3.14
N PRO A 57 1.33 -20.88 -2.09
CA PRO A 57 0.91 -19.50 -1.97
C PRO A 57 1.29 -18.70 -3.23
N ARG A 58 0.40 -17.79 -3.64
CA ARG A 58 0.62 -16.89 -4.79
C ARG A 58 1.98 -16.23 -4.62
N ARG A 59 2.88 -16.43 -5.58
CA ARG A 59 4.21 -15.80 -5.55
C ARG A 59 4.11 -14.41 -6.14
N PHE A 60 4.93 -13.51 -5.63
CA PHE A 60 5.06 -12.17 -6.15
C PHE A 60 6.54 -11.80 -6.23
N PHE A 61 6.88 -10.90 -7.14
CA PHE A 61 8.24 -10.42 -7.33
C PHE A 61 8.19 -8.95 -7.74
N PRO A 62 9.10 -8.11 -7.22
CA PRO A 62 9.12 -6.70 -7.57
C PRO A 62 9.56 -6.51 -9.03
N VAL A 63 9.04 -5.46 -9.66
CA VAL A 63 9.55 -4.95 -10.95
C VAL A 63 10.47 -3.78 -10.63
N ASP A 64 11.72 -3.85 -11.10
CA ASP A 64 12.77 -2.86 -10.80
C ASP A 64 13.00 -2.60 -9.30
N GLY A 65 12.65 -3.56 -8.47
CA GLY A 65 12.95 -3.55 -7.04
C GLY A 65 14.28 -4.20 -6.70
N ARG A 66 14.51 -4.41 -5.41
CA ARG A 66 15.73 -5.03 -4.90
C ARG A 66 15.45 -5.91 -3.69
N GLU A 67 16.31 -6.89 -3.48
CA GLU A 67 16.38 -7.63 -2.23
C GLU A 67 17.32 -6.88 -1.27
N PHE A 68 16.99 -6.83 0.01
CA PHE A 68 17.80 -6.20 1.03
C PHE A 68 17.61 -6.90 2.37
N GLU A 69 18.61 -6.78 3.26
CA GLU A 69 18.53 -7.30 4.61
C GLU A 69 17.88 -6.26 5.54
N ASN A 70 16.92 -6.68 6.35
CA ASN A 70 16.35 -5.89 7.42
C ASN A 70 16.18 -6.76 8.67
N ASN A 71 16.87 -6.39 9.76
CA ASN A 71 16.87 -7.13 11.03
C ASN A 71 17.20 -8.63 10.84
N GLY A 72 18.19 -8.95 10.00
CA GLY A 72 18.61 -10.32 9.72
C GLY A 72 17.64 -11.14 8.86
N LEU A 73 16.60 -10.51 8.30
CA LEU A 73 15.67 -11.13 7.37
C LEU A 73 15.85 -10.52 5.98
N SER A 74 15.91 -11.38 4.96
CA SER A 74 15.85 -10.91 3.58
C SER A 74 14.45 -10.43 3.24
N ARG A 75 14.35 -9.25 2.62
CA ARG A 75 13.09 -8.61 2.23
C ARG A 75 13.18 -8.03 0.82
N LEU A 76 12.01 -7.90 0.21
CA LEU A 76 11.85 -7.34 -1.13
C LEU A 76 11.38 -5.90 -1.02
N TYR A 77 12.10 -5.00 -1.69
CA TYR A 77 11.69 -3.64 -1.94
C TYR A 77 10.86 -3.60 -3.22
N PHE A 78 9.67 -2.99 -3.15
CA PHE A 78 8.82 -2.73 -4.30
C PHE A 78 8.78 -1.23 -4.54
N PRO A 79 9.20 -0.74 -5.71
CA PRO A 79 9.02 0.67 -6.06
C PRO A 79 7.55 1.06 -5.99
N LEU A 80 7.25 2.28 -5.55
CA LEU A 80 5.91 2.84 -5.71
C LEU A 80 5.64 3.09 -7.20
N THR A 81 4.42 2.78 -7.64
CA THR A 81 3.91 3.30 -8.91
C THR A 81 3.51 4.76 -8.74
N TRP A 82 3.14 5.44 -9.83
CA TRP A 82 2.58 6.79 -9.74
C TRP A 82 1.30 6.85 -8.89
N ASN A 83 0.42 5.85 -9.06
CA ASN A 83 -0.79 5.68 -8.25
C ASN A 83 -0.46 5.48 -6.76
N GLY A 84 0.61 4.73 -6.45
CA GLY A 84 1.13 4.58 -5.10
C GLY A 84 1.59 5.89 -4.48
N CYS A 85 2.37 6.68 -5.25
CA CYS A 85 2.82 8.01 -4.85
C CYS A 85 1.66 8.97 -4.55
N GLU A 86 0.65 9.02 -5.42
CA GLU A 86 -0.53 9.87 -5.21
C GLU A 86 -1.34 9.43 -3.97
N PHE A 87 -1.56 8.12 -3.82
CA PHE A 87 -2.27 7.58 -2.68
C PHE A 87 -1.55 7.90 -1.36
N ILE A 88 -0.23 7.67 -1.30
CA ILE A 88 0.52 7.90 -0.06
C ILE A 88 0.67 9.38 0.25
N ALA A 89 0.79 10.26 -0.76
CA ALA A 89 0.75 11.71 -0.55
C ALA A 89 -0.59 12.15 0.09
N ALA A 90 -1.71 11.54 -0.32
CA ALA A 90 -3.01 11.79 0.29
C ALA A 90 -3.10 11.22 1.71
N ALA A 91 -2.66 9.98 1.91
CA ALA A 91 -2.79 9.24 3.16
C ALA A 91 -1.73 9.62 4.22
N ARG A 92 -0.68 10.38 3.87
CA ARG A 92 0.40 10.74 4.79
C ARG A 92 -0.08 11.56 5.98
N ASP A 93 -1.01 12.48 5.79
CA ASP A 93 -1.52 13.31 6.88
C ASP A 93 -2.38 12.49 7.86
N ASN A 94 -2.00 12.47 9.14
CA ASN A 94 -2.70 11.66 10.15
C ASN A 94 -4.15 12.11 10.38
N THR A 95 -4.45 13.39 10.23
CA THR A 95 -5.81 13.92 10.44
C THR A 95 -6.70 13.54 9.26
N ARG A 96 -6.24 13.76 8.03
CA ARG A 96 -6.93 13.32 6.80
C ARG A 96 -7.12 11.81 6.80
N TRP A 97 -6.11 11.04 7.18
CA TRP A 97 -6.19 9.60 7.27
C TRP A 97 -7.24 9.12 8.28
N ARG A 98 -7.25 9.68 9.50
CA ARG A 98 -8.25 9.37 10.52
C ARG A 98 -9.67 9.71 10.06
N ASN A 99 -9.84 10.85 9.39
CA ASN A 99 -11.14 11.26 8.83
C ASN A 99 -11.60 10.31 7.71
N ALA A 100 -10.68 9.89 6.83
CA ALA A 100 -11.00 8.90 5.80
C ALA A 100 -11.39 7.54 6.40
N LEU A 101 -10.67 7.04 7.40
CA LEU A 101 -11.03 5.77 8.03
C LEU A 101 -12.35 5.82 8.80
N SER A 102 -12.73 6.97 9.38
CA SER A 102 -14.01 7.10 10.10
C SER A 102 -15.21 7.10 9.16
N VAL A 103 -15.06 7.65 7.95
CA VAL A 103 -16.11 7.65 6.91
C VAL A 103 -16.18 6.30 6.20
N VAL A 104 -15.04 5.66 5.96
CA VAL A 104 -14.93 4.58 4.99
C VAL A 104 -14.77 3.18 5.63
N GLY A 105 -14.99 3.04 6.94
CA GLY A 105 -14.74 1.83 7.74
C GLY A 105 -15.40 0.49 7.31
N GLY A 106 -16.18 0.49 6.22
CA GLY A 106 -16.78 -0.69 5.59
C GLY A 106 -16.80 -0.73 4.06
N PHE A 107 -16.19 0.22 3.33
CA PHE A 107 -16.26 0.26 1.85
C PHE A 107 -15.02 -0.32 1.16
N THR A 108 -15.08 -0.44 -0.17
CA THR A 108 -14.00 -0.96 -1.01
C THR A 108 -12.82 0.02 -1.09
N PHE A 109 -11.63 -0.50 -1.44
CA PHE A 109 -10.40 0.29 -1.58
C PHE A 109 -10.57 1.47 -2.55
N GLU A 110 -11.27 1.24 -3.66
CA GLU A 110 -11.54 2.27 -4.67
C GLU A 110 -12.31 3.47 -4.09
N VAL A 111 -13.32 3.21 -3.26
CA VAL A 111 -14.08 4.28 -2.57
C VAL A 111 -13.17 5.09 -1.64
N ILE A 112 -12.23 4.43 -0.95
CA ILE A 112 -11.25 5.13 -0.09
C ILE A 112 -10.32 6.00 -0.94
N LYS A 113 -9.83 5.46 -2.06
CA LYS A 113 -8.94 6.17 -2.98
C LYS A 113 -9.61 7.44 -3.50
N THR A 114 -10.83 7.33 -4.02
CA THR A 114 -11.61 8.47 -4.52
C THR A 114 -11.85 9.51 -3.43
N TYR A 115 -12.30 9.10 -2.24
CA TYR A 115 -12.57 10.02 -1.14
C TYR A 115 -11.32 10.80 -0.70
N LEU A 116 -10.16 10.14 -0.63
CA LEU A 116 -8.88 10.80 -0.31
C LEU A 116 -8.45 11.81 -1.39
N GLN A 117 -8.72 11.51 -2.67
CA GLN A 117 -8.45 12.42 -3.78
C GLN A 117 -9.35 13.66 -3.71
N ASP A 118 -10.65 13.49 -3.43
CA ASP A 118 -11.59 14.60 -3.28
C ASP A 118 -11.19 15.55 -2.14
N LEU A 119 -10.76 15.00 -1.00
CA LEU A 119 -10.25 15.82 0.13
C LEU A 119 -8.99 16.63 -0.23
N ILE A 120 -8.17 16.17 -1.18
CA ILE A 120 -7.04 16.98 -1.68
C ILE A 120 -7.60 18.13 -2.52
N VAL A 121 -8.49 17.85 -3.47
CA VAL A 121 -9.09 18.87 -4.36
C VAL A 121 -9.76 19.97 -3.55
N GLU A 122 -10.55 19.61 -2.54
CA GLU A 122 -11.20 20.58 -1.65
C GLU A 122 -10.21 21.47 -0.90
N SER A 123 -9.01 20.96 -0.59
CA SER A 123 -7.98 21.69 0.15
C SER A 123 -7.15 22.66 -0.71
N VAL A 124 -7.28 22.64 -2.05
CA VAL A 124 -6.56 23.53 -2.96
C VAL A 124 -7.44 24.71 -3.41
N PRO A 125 -7.13 25.95 -3.04
CA PRO A 125 -7.89 27.12 -3.47
C PRO A 125 -7.86 27.27 -5.01
N GLY A 126 -9.02 27.34 -5.65
CA GLY A 126 -9.17 27.54 -7.10
C GLY A 126 -9.43 26.27 -7.92
N LEU A 127 -9.44 25.08 -7.29
CA LEU A 127 -9.82 23.81 -7.93
C LEU A 127 -11.22 23.30 -7.53
N GLN A 128 -11.91 24.00 -6.63
CA GLN A 128 -13.30 23.70 -6.29
C GLN A 128 -14.19 24.08 -7.48
N SER A 129 -14.98 23.13 -7.99
CA SER A 129 -15.98 23.36 -9.06
C SER A 129 -17.34 23.72 -8.46
#